data_AF-A0A9E0VAU0-F1
#
_entry.id   AF-A0A9E0VAU0-F1
#
_cell.length_a   1.000
_cell.length_b   1.000
_cell.length_c   1.000
_cell.angle_alpha   90.00
_cell.angle_beta   90.00
_cell.angle_gamma   90.00
#
_symmetry.space_group_name_H-M   'P 1'
#
loop_
_entity.id
_entity.type
_entity.pdbx_description
1 polymer ?
#
loop_
_entity_poly.entity_id
_entity_poly.type
_entity_poly.pdbx_seq_one_letter_code
_entity_poly.pdbx_strand_id
1 'polypeptide(L)'
;MKKLSLILLLFWSVGLTGCSRDAQANAFLKEYASVTADVGAKLEAGQPDEARAVYESRKAALNAKWQAVKYAMPFQLSAETKKRINAEPQQNMVELSEAANKAIKANPNSEAKVQALVLELANVFKQ
;
A
#
# COMPACT_ATOMS: atom_id res chain seq x y z
N MET A 1 47.51 -4.79 -0.11
CA MET A 1 46.63 -3.99 0.76
C MET A 1 45.43 -3.35 0.02
N LYS A 2 44.80 -4.03 -0.96
CA LYS A 2 43.61 -3.50 -1.69
C LYS A 2 42.34 -4.32 -1.48
N LYS A 3 42.44 -5.52 -0.90
CA LYS A 3 41.31 -6.44 -0.69
C LYS A 3 40.60 -6.26 0.66
N LEU A 4 41.27 -5.64 1.64
CA LEU A 4 40.69 -5.36 2.98
C LEU A 4 39.79 -4.11 2.99
N SER A 5 40.05 -3.12 2.13
CA SER A 5 39.21 -1.91 2.04
C SER A 5 37.84 -2.17 1.40
N LEU A 6 37.72 -3.19 0.54
CA LEU A 6 36.43 -3.53 -0.10
C LEU A 6 35.45 -4.20 0.87
N ILE A 7 35.96 -4.97 1.83
CA ILE A 7 35.14 -5.66 2.83
C ILE A 7 34.64 -4.67 3.90
N LEU A 8 35.45 -3.66 4.26
CA LEU A 8 35.03 -2.61 5.19
C LEU A 8 33.94 -1.69 4.61
N LEU A 9 33.98 -1.41 3.29
CA LEU A 9 32.96 -0.62 2.59
C LEU A 9 31.64 -1.37 2.40
N LEU A 10 31.68 -2.70 2.27
CA LEU A 10 30.48 -3.56 2.20
C LEU A 10 29.79 -3.75 3.56
N PHE A 11 30.51 -3.58 4.67
CA PHE A 11 29.92 -3.65 6.02
C PHE A 11 29.24 -2.34 6.45
N TRP A 12 29.67 -1.20 5.92
CA TRP A 12 29.07 0.10 6.23
C TRP A 12 27.74 0.38 5.52
N SER A 13 27.43 -0.33 4.42
CA SER A 13 26.13 -0.24 3.75
C SER A 13 25.01 -1.01 4.48
N VAL A 14 25.33 -1.86 5.45
CA VAL A 14 24.34 -2.60 6.26
C VAL A 14 23.95 -1.83 7.53
N GLY A 15 24.78 -0.85 7.97
CA GLY A 15 24.51 -0.04 9.17
C GLY A 15 23.55 1.15 8.95
N LEU A 16 23.34 1.58 7.71
CA LEU A 16 22.47 2.71 7.35
C LEU A 16 21.01 2.29 7.05
N THR A 17 20.67 1.00 7.14
CA THR A 17 19.36 0.51 6.70
C THR A 17 18.22 0.75 7.69
N GLY A 18 18.49 1.13 8.95
CA GLY A 18 17.47 1.40 9.97
C GLY A 18 16.52 2.55 9.60
N CYS A 19 17.05 3.67 9.07
CA CYS A 19 16.20 4.75 8.53
C CYS A 19 15.53 4.36 7.19
N SER A 20 16.13 3.45 6.43
CA SER A 20 15.63 3.11 5.09
C SER A 20 14.35 2.28 5.11
N ARG A 21 14.14 1.44 6.14
CA ARG A 21 13.00 0.51 6.20
C ARG A 21 11.73 1.20 6.70
N ASP A 22 11.86 2.07 7.71
CA ASP A 22 10.77 2.98 8.09
C ASP A 22 10.40 3.90 6.92
N ALA A 23 11.38 4.43 6.17
CA ALA A 23 11.11 5.21 4.96
C ALA A 23 10.37 4.40 3.88
N GLN A 24 10.73 3.13 3.67
CA GLN A 24 10.02 2.23 2.74
C GLN A 24 8.58 1.95 3.18
N ALA A 25 8.37 1.68 4.47
CA ALA A 25 7.04 1.53 5.05
C ALA A 25 6.19 2.81 4.89
N ASN A 26 6.78 3.98 5.15
CA ASN A 26 6.10 5.25 4.96
C ASN A 26 5.76 5.51 3.48
N ALA A 27 6.65 5.15 2.57
CA ALA A 27 6.39 5.25 1.14
C ALA A 27 5.24 4.33 0.70
N PHE A 28 5.19 3.11 1.23
CA PHE A 28 4.08 2.18 1.01
C PHE A 28 2.77 2.76 1.55
N LEU A 29 2.74 3.25 2.80
CA LEU A 29 1.53 3.82 3.41
C LEU A 29 1.00 5.01 2.62
N LYS A 30 1.90 5.90 2.18
CA LYS A 30 1.55 7.06 1.36
C LYS A 30 0.96 6.64 0.01
N GLU A 31 1.57 5.67 -0.65
CA GLU A 31 1.06 5.19 -1.93
C GLU A 31 -0.27 4.46 -1.77
N TYR A 32 -0.40 3.60 -0.75
CA TYR A 32 -1.65 2.92 -0.45
C TYR A 32 -2.78 3.93 -0.23
N ALA A 33 -2.55 4.95 0.60
CA ALA A 33 -3.50 6.03 0.84
C ALA A 33 -3.86 6.78 -0.46
N SER A 34 -2.88 7.06 -1.32
CA SER A 34 -3.14 7.69 -2.63
C SER A 34 -3.95 6.78 -3.55
N VAL A 35 -3.66 5.47 -3.61
CA VAL A 35 -4.43 4.54 -4.43
C VAL A 35 -5.87 4.44 -3.91
N THR A 36 -6.08 4.29 -2.60
CA THR A 36 -7.43 4.25 -2.02
C THR A 36 -8.22 5.53 -2.28
N ALA A 37 -7.58 6.70 -2.16
CA ALA A 37 -8.20 7.98 -2.42
C ALA A 37 -8.56 8.16 -3.90
N ASP A 38 -7.64 7.85 -4.83
CA ASP A 38 -7.89 7.94 -6.26
C ASP A 38 -9.01 6.98 -6.71
N VAL A 39 -8.99 5.74 -6.18
CA VAL A 39 -10.06 4.75 -6.42
C VAL A 39 -11.40 5.25 -5.85
N GLY A 40 -11.41 5.74 -4.61
CA GLY A 40 -12.59 6.29 -3.96
C GLY A 40 -13.20 7.43 -4.76
N ALA A 41 -12.39 8.39 -5.21
CA ALA A 41 -12.84 9.52 -6.02
C ALA A 41 -13.48 9.07 -7.34
N LYS A 42 -12.92 8.05 -8.00
CA LYS A 42 -13.50 7.47 -9.22
C LYS A 42 -14.82 6.74 -8.95
N LEU A 43 -14.94 6.05 -7.81
CA LEU A 43 -16.20 5.43 -7.41
C LEU A 43 -17.28 6.47 -7.10
N GLU A 44 -16.95 7.54 -6.38
CA GLU A 44 -17.89 8.64 -6.10
C GLU A 44 -18.34 9.38 -7.36
N ALA A 45 -17.47 9.46 -8.38
CA ALA A 45 -17.81 9.99 -9.70
C ALA A 45 -18.67 9.03 -10.57
N GLY A 46 -18.99 7.84 -10.07
CA GLY A 46 -19.75 6.83 -10.82
C GLY A 46 -18.94 6.17 -11.94
N GLN A 47 -17.60 6.13 -11.81
CA GLN A 47 -16.66 5.63 -12.82
C GLN A 47 -15.94 4.35 -12.33
N PRO A 48 -16.66 3.22 -12.13
CA PRO A 48 -16.07 2.01 -11.56
C PRO A 48 -14.99 1.35 -12.45
N ASP A 49 -15.11 1.45 -13.77
CA ASP A 49 -14.11 0.91 -14.69
C ASP A 49 -12.81 1.77 -14.67
N GLU A 50 -12.92 3.09 -14.48
CA GLU A 50 -11.75 3.96 -14.26
C GLU A 50 -11.10 3.70 -12.89
N ALA A 51 -11.91 3.50 -11.85
CA ALA A 51 -11.43 3.10 -10.52
C ALA A 51 -10.62 1.80 -10.60
N ARG A 52 -11.10 0.82 -11.39
CA ARG A 52 -10.38 -0.43 -11.66
C ARG A 52 -9.05 -0.16 -12.37
N ALA A 53 -9.04 0.68 -13.40
CA ALA A 53 -7.83 1.01 -14.15
C ALA A 53 -6.76 1.68 -13.27
N VAL A 54 -7.18 2.60 -12.37
CA VAL A 54 -6.28 3.22 -11.38
C VAL A 54 -5.60 2.14 -10.53
N TYR A 55 -6.37 1.23 -9.95
CA TYR A 55 -5.82 0.17 -9.12
C TYR A 55 -4.88 -0.75 -9.91
N GLU A 56 -5.31 -1.29 -11.05
CA GLU A 56 -4.49 -2.22 -11.84
C GLU A 56 -3.16 -1.60 -12.30
N SER A 57 -3.15 -0.29 -12.63
CA SER A 57 -1.92 0.42 -13.01
C SER A 57 -0.88 0.51 -11.89
N ARG A 58 -1.32 0.44 -10.62
CA ARG A 58 -0.45 0.61 -9.43
C ARG A 58 -0.28 -0.68 -8.64
N LYS A 59 -1.11 -1.69 -8.86
CA LYS A 59 -1.18 -2.96 -8.13
C LYS A 59 0.18 -3.67 -8.04
N ALA A 60 0.89 -3.81 -9.16
CA ALA A 60 2.18 -4.48 -9.18
C ALA A 60 3.22 -3.76 -8.30
N ALA A 61 3.29 -2.43 -8.40
CA ALA A 61 4.20 -1.61 -7.60
C ALA A 61 3.82 -1.64 -6.11
N LEU A 62 2.53 -1.54 -5.80
CA LEU A 62 2.00 -1.58 -4.45
C LEU A 62 2.30 -2.92 -3.77
N ASN A 63 2.08 -4.04 -4.48
CA ASN A 63 2.38 -5.38 -3.98
C ASN A 63 3.89 -5.56 -3.76
N ALA A 64 4.74 -5.09 -4.68
CA ALA A 64 6.19 -5.18 -4.51
C ALA A 64 6.68 -4.42 -3.28
N LYS A 65 6.14 -3.22 -3.04
CA LYS A 65 6.46 -2.42 -1.84
C LYS A 65 5.92 -3.07 -0.57
N TRP A 66 4.70 -3.61 -0.60
CA TRP A 66 4.15 -4.35 0.53
C TRP A 66 5.03 -5.54 0.91
N GLN A 67 5.48 -6.35 -0.06
CA GLN A 67 6.38 -7.47 0.21
C GLN A 67 7.65 -7.00 0.93
N ALA A 68 8.28 -5.92 0.45
CA ALA A 68 9.47 -5.36 1.09
C ALA A 68 9.20 -4.92 2.55
N VAL A 69 8.02 -4.32 2.81
CA VAL A 69 7.58 -3.92 4.15
C VAL A 69 7.30 -5.14 5.03
N LYS A 70 6.59 -6.14 4.52
CA LYS A 70 6.24 -7.39 5.21
C LYS A 70 7.47 -8.12 5.73
N TYR A 71 8.51 -8.23 4.91
CA TYR A 71 9.79 -8.83 5.32
C TYR A 71 10.53 -7.99 6.38
N ALA A 72 10.45 -6.67 6.31
CA ALA A 72 11.10 -5.77 7.27
C ALA A 72 10.33 -5.67 8.60
N MET A 73 9.02 -5.90 8.60
CA MET A 73 8.12 -5.69 9.73
C MET A 73 8.53 -6.38 11.05
N PRO A 74 8.93 -7.66 11.08
CA PRO A 74 9.28 -8.31 12.34
C PRO A 74 10.54 -7.71 13.01
N PHE A 75 11.56 -7.33 12.24
CA PHE A 75 12.90 -7.07 12.78
C PHE A 75 13.47 -5.68 12.51
N GLN A 76 12.92 -4.92 11.56
CA GLN A 76 13.59 -3.73 10.99
C GLN A 76 12.72 -2.47 10.96
N LEU A 77 11.47 -2.53 11.40
CA LEU A 77 10.59 -1.36 11.52
C LEU A 77 10.50 -0.90 12.98
N SER A 78 10.40 0.41 13.19
CA SER A 78 10.12 0.97 14.50
C SER A 78 8.72 0.60 15.01
N ALA A 79 8.52 0.64 16.32
CA ALA A 79 7.20 0.36 16.91
C ALA A 79 6.12 1.33 16.40
N GLU A 80 6.48 2.59 16.18
CA GLU A 80 5.59 3.60 15.61
C GLU A 80 5.15 3.23 14.20
N THR A 81 6.09 2.88 13.32
CA THR A 81 5.78 2.44 11.95
C THR A 81 4.92 1.19 11.95
N LYS A 82 5.21 0.20 12.80
CA LYS A 82 4.37 -1.00 12.93
C LYS A 82 2.94 -0.65 13.33
N LYS A 83 2.76 0.28 14.27
CA LYS A 83 1.43 0.76 14.67
C LYS A 83 0.71 1.42 13.50
N ARG A 84 1.40 2.27 12.74
CA ARG A 84 0.84 2.96 11.57
C ARG A 84 0.46 2.01 10.43
N ILE A 85 1.29 1.02 10.14
CA ILE A 85 0.97 -0.04 9.16
C ILE A 85 -0.31 -0.79 9.51
N ASN A 86 -0.58 -1.01 10.80
CA ASN A 86 -1.81 -1.67 11.22
C ASN A 86 -3.04 -0.75 11.20
N ALA A 87 -2.87 0.55 11.43
CA ALA A 87 -3.99 1.48 11.61
C ALA A 87 -4.39 2.23 10.33
N GLU A 88 -3.44 2.85 9.63
CA GLU A 88 -3.74 3.74 8.50
C GLU A 88 -4.44 3.02 7.34
N PRO A 89 -4.02 1.81 6.92
CA PRO A 89 -4.72 1.11 5.86
C PRO A 89 -6.16 0.75 6.22
N GLN A 90 -6.45 0.48 7.50
CA GLN A 90 -7.82 0.21 7.95
C GLN A 90 -8.68 1.46 7.82
N GLN A 91 -8.16 2.62 8.22
CA GLN A 91 -8.86 3.90 8.05
C GLN A 91 -9.15 4.21 6.57
N ASN A 92 -8.12 4.10 5.72
CA ASN A 92 -8.26 4.29 4.28
C ASN A 92 -9.30 3.33 3.65
N MET A 93 -9.38 2.09 4.15
CA MET A 93 -10.38 1.11 3.70
C MET A 93 -11.79 1.42 4.17
N VAL A 94 -11.97 2.04 5.34
CA VAL A 94 -13.29 2.52 5.80
C VAL A 94 -13.78 3.62 4.87
N GLU A 95 -12.96 4.62 4.57
CA GLU A 95 -13.29 5.71 3.65
C GLU A 95 -13.61 5.18 2.24
N LEU A 96 -12.79 4.26 1.73
CA LEU A 96 -13.05 3.61 0.44
C LEU A 96 -14.36 2.82 0.45
N SER A 97 -14.69 2.14 1.56
CA SER A 97 -15.95 1.39 1.69
C SER A 97 -17.16 2.31 1.69
N GLU A 98 -17.06 3.50 2.28
CA GLU A 98 -18.12 4.51 2.21
C GLU A 98 -18.32 5.02 0.78
N ALA A 99 -17.24 5.36 0.07
CA ALA A 99 -17.28 5.74 -1.34
C ALA A 99 -17.89 4.63 -2.21
N ALA A 100 -17.47 3.38 -2.00
CA ALA A 100 -18.02 2.21 -2.67
C ALA A 100 -19.53 2.05 -2.41
N ASN A 101 -19.97 2.17 -1.17
CA ASN A 101 -21.39 2.09 -0.82
C ASN A 101 -22.23 3.19 -1.49
N LYS A 102 -21.70 4.42 -1.60
CA LYS A 102 -22.36 5.50 -2.35
C LYS A 102 -22.47 5.14 -3.84
N ALA A 103 -21.39 4.65 -4.44
CA ALA A 103 -21.35 4.25 -5.85
C ALA A 103 -22.35 3.13 -6.14
N ILE A 104 -22.43 2.12 -5.27
CA ILE A 104 -23.37 1.00 -5.38
C ILE A 104 -24.81 1.48 -5.28
N LYS A 105 -25.11 2.39 -4.34
CA LYS A 105 -26.46 2.97 -4.21
C LYS A 105 -26.86 3.77 -5.46
N ALA A 106 -25.91 4.49 -6.06
CA ALA A 106 -26.16 5.25 -7.28
C ALA A 106 -26.34 4.35 -8.51
N ASN A 107 -25.61 3.22 -8.57
CA ASN A 107 -25.69 2.26 -9.66
C ASN A 107 -25.56 0.80 -9.15
N PRO A 108 -26.68 0.16 -8.75
CA PRO A 108 -26.68 -1.20 -8.21
C PRO A 108 -26.11 -2.25 -9.16
N ASN A 109 -26.21 -2.03 -10.48
CA ASN A 109 -25.64 -2.94 -11.48
C ASN A 109 -24.11 -3.03 -11.42
N SER A 110 -23.45 -2.06 -10.77
CA SER A 110 -22.00 -2.06 -10.57
C SER A 110 -21.55 -2.76 -9.29
N GLU A 111 -22.47 -3.26 -8.46
CA GLU A 111 -22.18 -3.80 -7.12
C GLU A 111 -21.08 -4.85 -7.11
N ALA A 112 -21.21 -5.90 -7.92
CA ALA A 112 -20.23 -6.97 -7.97
C ALA A 112 -18.83 -6.47 -8.38
N LYS A 113 -18.76 -5.53 -9.34
CA LYS A 113 -17.49 -4.94 -9.79
C LYS A 113 -16.84 -4.10 -8.68
N VAL A 114 -17.62 -3.25 -8.03
CA VAL A 114 -17.14 -2.36 -6.96
C VAL A 114 -16.69 -3.17 -5.75
N GLN A 115 -17.48 -4.14 -5.30
CA GLN A 115 -17.12 -5.02 -4.19
C GLN A 115 -15.86 -5.83 -4.49
N ALA A 116 -15.73 -6.38 -5.70
CA ALA A 116 -14.54 -7.12 -6.10
C ALA A 116 -13.28 -6.23 -6.06
N LEU A 117 -13.37 -4.99 -6.54
CA LEU A 117 -12.27 -4.03 -6.50
C LEU A 117 -11.84 -3.70 -5.06
N VAL A 118 -12.80 -3.37 -4.19
CA VAL A 118 -12.53 -3.04 -2.79
C VAL A 118 -11.91 -4.23 -2.05
N LEU A 119 -12.44 -5.44 -2.27
CA LEU A 119 -11.91 -6.67 -1.67
C LEU A 119 -10.48 -6.95 -2.13
N GLU A 120 -10.20 -6.74 -3.42
CA GLU A 120 -8.88 -6.98 -3.98
C GLU A 120 -7.84 -6.00 -3.41
N LEU A 121 -8.21 -4.73 -3.27
CA LEU A 121 -7.38 -3.69 -2.67
C LEU A 121 -7.12 -3.98 -1.17
N ALA A 122 -8.14 -4.44 -0.44
CA ALA A 122 -7.97 -4.90 0.94
C ALA A 122 -7.02 -6.11 1.07
N ASN A 123 -6.99 -6.98 0.05
CA ASN A 123 -6.15 -8.17 0.04
C ASN A 123 -4.68 -7.91 -0.30
N VAL A 124 -4.28 -6.66 -0.60
CA VAL A 124 -2.86 -6.27 -0.77
C VAL A 124 -2.03 -6.74 0.44
N PHE A 125 -2.56 -6.59 1.66
CA PHE A 125 -1.89 -6.99 2.90
C PHE A 125 -1.78 -8.50 3.11
N LYS A 126 -2.56 -9.30 2.38
CA LYS A 126 -2.57 -10.77 2.49
C LYS A 126 -1.60 -11.44 1.52
N GLN A 127 -1.16 -10.72 0.47
CA GLN A 127 -0.10 -11.19 -0.42
C GLN A 127 1.22 -11.25 0.35
#